data_AF-A0AA38U6S2-F1
#
_entry.id   AF-A0AA38U6S2-F1
#
_cell.length_a   1.000
_cell.length_b   1.000
_cell.length_c   1.000
_cell.angle_alpha   90.00
_cell.angle_beta   90.00
_cell.angle_gamma   90.00
#
_symmetry.space_group_name_H-M   'P 1'
#
loop_
_entity.id
_entity.type
_entity.pdbx_description
1 polymer ?
#
loop_
_entity_poly.entity_id
_entity_poly.type
_entity_poly.pdbx_seq_one_letter_code
_entity_poly.pdbx_strand_id
1 'polypeptide(L)'
;MQPCQVCMWSAVLLVMWSSNGHSTHGEAIEGHTCGRFKEDHIANVARAKSEIVRYSHYHGRFKAHSDSFKAEIALKETLQKKISNMEARELKIKDYDWVTNGAERLFRSRRIISYSYPFAYYMFSGTFLSGEMTKEERNIKQNLFEDHQQQLEGHIEKLSLFLEEPFDDYLEEKVMETRMQIITLSKITDVLCKNLYDYIDNEILLHLGTTINIVPYRSMGADKAVELDL
;
A
#
# COMPACT_ATOMS: atom_id res chain seq x y z
N MET A 1 -12.34 3.98 -21.56
CA MET A 1 -11.82 3.25 -20.38
C MET A 1 -10.77 4.14 -19.73
N GLN A 2 -11.07 4.72 -18.57
CA GLN A 2 -10.09 5.50 -17.80
C GLN A 2 -9.37 4.56 -16.82
N PRO A 3 -8.04 4.67 -16.65
CA PRO A 3 -7.30 3.79 -15.76
C PRO A 3 -7.76 3.99 -14.30
N CYS A 4 -8.08 2.88 -13.65
CA CYS A 4 -8.41 2.82 -12.23
C CYS A 4 -7.15 3.19 -11.42
N GLN A 5 -7.30 3.89 -10.28
CA GLN A 5 -6.19 4.29 -9.40
C GLN A 5 -5.35 3.11 -8.91
N VAL A 6 -5.91 1.90 -8.93
CA VAL A 6 -5.18 0.67 -8.60
C VAL A 6 -4.40 0.14 -9.81
N CYS A 7 -4.87 0.34 -11.03
CA CYS A 7 -4.12 0.04 -12.26
C CYS A 7 -2.88 0.94 -12.42
N MET A 8 -2.81 2.02 -11.67
CA MET A 8 -1.74 3.01 -11.74
C MET A 8 -0.47 2.57 -11.00
N TRP A 9 -0.62 1.90 -9.85
CA TRP A 9 0.50 1.24 -9.19
C TRP A 9 1.01 0.06 -10.01
N SER A 10 0.10 -0.65 -10.68
CA SER A 10 0.48 -1.66 -11.68
C SER A 10 1.23 -1.05 -12.86
N ALA A 11 0.86 0.15 -13.33
CA ALA A 11 1.54 0.86 -14.41
C ALA A 11 2.92 1.40 -14.00
N VAL A 12 3.04 1.99 -12.79
CA VAL A 12 4.35 2.42 -12.25
C VAL A 12 5.25 1.18 -12.04
N LEU A 13 4.72 0.10 -11.46
CA LEU A 13 5.47 -1.15 -11.34
C LEU A 13 5.79 -1.79 -12.70
N LEU A 14 4.92 -1.68 -13.72
CA LEU A 14 5.19 -2.14 -15.09
C LEU A 14 6.30 -1.32 -15.76
N VAL A 15 6.29 0.00 -15.60
CA VAL A 15 7.34 0.89 -16.10
C VAL A 15 8.66 0.56 -15.41
N MET A 16 8.65 0.36 -14.09
CA MET A 16 9.83 -0.04 -13.33
C MET A 16 10.34 -1.44 -13.69
N TRP A 17 9.45 -2.40 -13.99
CA TRP A 17 9.82 -3.72 -14.49
C TRP A 17 10.45 -3.63 -15.89
N SER A 18 9.87 -2.81 -16.78
CA SER A 18 10.34 -2.65 -18.16
C SER A 18 11.68 -1.93 -18.26
N SER A 19 11.97 -1.00 -17.34
CA SER A 19 13.27 -0.32 -17.24
C SER A 19 14.39 -1.20 -16.68
N ASN A 20 14.07 -2.32 -16.04
CA ASN A 20 15.03 -3.32 -15.54
C ASN A 20 15.36 -4.40 -16.58
N GLY A 21 15.20 -4.11 -17.87
CA GLY A 21 15.68 -4.97 -18.96
C GLY A 21 17.15 -5.35 -18.72
N HIS A 22 17.36 -6.59 -18.29
CA HIS A 22 18.66 -7.17 -17.97
C HIS A 22 19.63 -6.93 -19.14
N SER A 23 20.57 -6.01 -18.98
CA SER A 23 21.77 -5.99 -19.80
C SER A 23 22.65 -7.15 -19.34
N THR A 24 22.48 -8.31 -19.97
CA THR A 24 23.44 -9.41 -19.86
C THR A 24 24.76 -8.94 -20.45
N HIS A 25 25.64 -8.36 -19.63
CA HIS A 25 27.05 -8.26 -19.96
C HIS A 25 27.59 -9.69 -20.02
N GLY A 26 27.67 -10.24 -21.23
CA GLY A 26 28.50 -11.40 -21.52
C GLY A 26 29.95 -10.97 -21.44
N GLU A 27 30.53 -10.99 -20.24
CA GLU A 27 31.98 -10.86 -20.10
C GLU A 27 32.62 -12.20 -20.49
N ALA A 28 33.47 -12.13 -21.51
CA ALA A 28 34.31 -13.23 -21.96
C ALA A 28 35.18 -13.74 -20.80
N ILE A 29 35.18 -15.06 -20.61
CA ILE A 29 36.01 -15.73 -19.62
C ILE A 29 37.45 -15.78 -20.15
N GLU A 30 38.23 -14.75 -19.88
CA GLU A 30 39.69 -14.80 -20.06
C GLU A 30 40.35 -14.34 -18.75
N GLY A 31 40.98 -15.28 -18.04
CA GLY A 31 41.70 -15.01 -16.78
C GLY A 31 41.09 -15.64 -15.52
N HIS A 32 40.72 -16.92 -15.56
CA HIS A 32 40.22 -17.66 -14.39
C HIS A 32 41.32 -17.83 -13.31
N THR A 33 41.37 -16.94 -12.32
CA THR A 33 42.15 -17.12 -11.08
C THR A 33 41.24 -17.62 -9.97
N CYS A 34 40.95 -18.92 -10.01
CA CYS A 34 40.25 -19.63 -8.93
C CYS A 34 41.19 -19.77 -7.73
N GLY A 35 40.90 -19.08 -6.62
CA GLY A 35 41.52 -19.37 -5.32
C GLY A 35 42.00 -18.19 -4.46
N ARG A 36 41.94 -16.93 -4.93
CA ARG A 36 42.28 -15.77 -4.08
C ARG A 36 41.02 -15.12 -3.50
N PHE A 37 40.91 -15.12 -2.18
CA PHE A 37 39.95 -14.30 -1.46
C PHE A 37 40.20 -12.84 -1.77
N LYS A 38 39.20 -12.15 -2.33
CA LYS A 38 39.24 -10.72 -2.61
C LYS A 38 38.28 -10.03 -1.65
N GLU A 39 38.63 -8.85 -1.15
CA GLU A 39 37.70 -8.03 -0.35
C GLU A 39 36.41 -7.71 -1.12
N ASP A 40 36.50 -7.63 -2.46
CA ASP A 40 35.34 -7.55 -3.36
C ASP A 40 34.33 -8.69 -3.15
N HIS A 41 34.80 -9.89 -2.78
CA HIS A 41 33.92 -11.02 -2.49
C HIS A 41 33.14 -10.81 -1.18
N ILE A 42 33.77 -10.22 -0.14
CA ILE A 42 33.08 -9.85 1.11
C ILE A 42 32.09 -8.73 0.84
N ALA A 43 32.49 -7.68 0.11
CA ALA A 43 31.62 -6.56 -0.24
C ALA A 43 30.42 -7.02 -1.07
N ASN A 44 30.62 -7.94 -2.02
CA ASN A 44 29.55 -8.53 -2.81
C ASN A 44 28.62 -9.42 -1.96
N VAL A 45 29.15 -10.21 -1.02
CA VAL A 45 28.34 -11.01 -0.09
C VAL A 45 27.55 -10.11 0.87
N ALA A 46 28.16 -9.05 1.41
CA ALA A 46 27.49 -8.10 2.29
C ALA A 46 26.37 -7.35 1.56
N ARG A 47 26.62 -6.91 0.30
CA ARG A 47 25.62 -6.30 -0.56
C ARG A 47 24.46 -7.26 -0.87
N ALA A 48 24.77 -8.50 -1.26
CA ALA A 48 23.76 -9.52 -1.53
C ALA A 48 22.89 -9.82 -0.30
N LYS A 49 23.50 -9.93 0.88
CA LYS A 49 22.77 -10.10 2.15
C LYS A 49 21.86 -8.91 2.44
N SER A 50 22.35 -7.68 2.26
CA SER A 50 21.56 -6.46 2.46
C SER A 50 20.33 -6.42 1.53
N GLU A 51 20.50 -6.76 0.25
CA GLU A 51 19.39 -6.79 -0.71
C GLU A 51 18.35 -7.88 -0.38
N ILE A 52 18.77 -9.05 0.10
CA ILE A 52 17.86 -10.11 0.55
C ILE A 52 17.03 -9.65 1.76
N VAL A 53 17.66 -9.01 2.74
CA VAL A 53 16.96 -8.47 3.92
C VAL A 53 15.95 -7.41 3.50
N ARG A 54 16.36 -6.49 2.63
CA ARG A 54 15.50 -5.43 2.09
C ARG A 54 14.31 -6.02 1.33
N TYR A 55 14.55 -6.95 0.41
CA TYR A 55 13.47 -7.64 -0.31
C TYR A 55 12.51 -8.34 0.66
N SER A 56 13.04 -9.09 1.63
CA SER A 56 12.22 -9.83 2.60
C SER A 56 11.32 -8.90 3.41
N HIS A 57 11.82 -7.72 3.78
CA HIS A 57 11.04 -6.70 4.48
C HIS A 57 9.83 -6.22 3.65
N TYR A 58 10.06 -5.63 2.47
CA TYR A 58 8.98 -5.07 1.65
C TYR A 58 8.03 -6.15 1.13
N HIS A 59 8.56 -7.30 0.72
CA HIS A 59 7.74 -8.43 0.27
C HIS A 59 6.88 -8.97 1.42
N GLY A 60 7.44 -9.10 2.63
CA GLY A 60 6.69 -9.54 3.81
C GLY A 60 5.51 -8.62 4.12
N ARG A 61 5.72 -7.30 4.06
CA ARG A 61 4.65 -6.31 4.27
C ARG A 61 3.59 -6.33 3.18
N PHE A 62 4.00 -6.36 1.91
CA PHE A 62 3.07 -6.52 0.78
C PHE A 62 2.21 -7.78 0.93
N LYS A 63 2.84 -8.91 1.27
CA LYS A 63 2.16 -10.18 1.47
C LYS A 63 1.16 -10.10 2.63
N ALA A 64 1.58 -9.56 3.78
CA ALA A 64 0.72 -9.43 4.95
C ALA A 64 -0.56 -8.64 4.61
N HIS A 65 -0.45 -7.47 3.98
CA HIS A 65 -1.64 -6.70 3.61
C HIS A 65 -2.45 -7.33 2.48
N SER A 66 -1.82 -8.06 1.56
CA SER A 66 -2.54 -8.83 0.53
C SER A 66 -3.36 -9.97 1.14
N ASP A 67 -2.83 -10.61 2.18
CA ASP A 67 -3.54 -11.65 2.92
C ASP A 67 -4.69 -11.03 3.76
N SER A 68 -4.46 -9.90 4.44
CA SER A 68 -5.52 -9.14 5.13
C SER A 68 -6.62 -8.70 4.16
N PHE A 69 -6.26 -8.21 2.96
CA PHE A 69 -7.23 -7.82 1.93
C PHE A 69 -8.16 -8.97 1.53
N LYS A 70 -7.63 -10.20 1.43
CA LYS A 70 -8.45 -11.40 1.14
C LYS A 70 -9.41 -11.71 2.28
N ALA A 71 -8.97 -11.62 3.53
CA ALA A 71 -9.85 -11.80 4.69
C ALA A 71 -10.95 -10.72 4.75
N GLU A 72 -10.59 -9.50 4.41
CA GLU A 72 -11.47 -8.34 4.30
C GLU A 72 -12.58 -8.51 3.26
N ILE A 73 -12.31 -9.18 2.13
CA ILE A 73 -13.35 -9.53 1.15
C ILE A 73 -14.45 -10.39 1.82
N ALA A 74 -14.07 -11.38 2.62
CA ALA A 74 -15.04 -12.20 3.37
C ALA A 74 -15.73 -11.42 4.49
N LEU A 75 -15.05 -10.44 5.09
CA LEU A 75 -15.66 -9.55 6.09
C LEU A 75 -16.85 -8.78 5.50
N LYS A 76 -16.85 -8.45 4.20
CA LYS A 76 -17.96 -7.75 3.53
C LYS A 76 -19.31 -8.45 3.72
N GLU A 77 -19.35 -9.77 3.53
CA GLU A 77 -20.57 -10.57 3.71
C GLU A 77 -21.02 -10.57 5.17
N THR A 78 -20.06 -10.68 6.09
CA THR A 78 -20.33 -10.64 7.53
C THR A 78 -20.92 -9.29 7.94
N LEU A 79 -20.40 -8.18 7.40
CA LEU A 79 -20.91 -6.84 7.67
C LEU A 79 -22.34 -6.64 7.14
N GLN A 80 -22.67 -7.19 5.97
CA GLN A 80 -24.05 -7.16 5.47
C GLN A 80 -25.01 -7.86 6.42
N LYS A 81 -24.61 -9.02 6.96
CA LYS A 81 -25.40 -9.73 7.97
C LYS A 81 -25.58 -8.90 9.24
N LYS A 82 -24.52 -8.24 9.73
CA LYS A 82 -24.60 -7.34 10.90
C LYS A 82 -25.60 -6.19 10.67
N ILE A 83 -25.59 -5.60 9.48
CA ILE A 83 -26.57 -4.56 9.09
C ILE A 83 -27.99 -5.12 9.16
N SER A 84 -28.27 -6.27 8.53
CA SER A 84 -29.60 -6.89 8.58
C SER A 84 -30.07 -7.22 10.00
N ASN A 85 -29.17 -7.71 10.85
CA ASN A 85 -29.46 -7.96 12.27
C ASN A 85 -29.87 -6.66 12.99
N MET A 86 -29.17 -5.56 12.72
CA MET A 86 -29.46 -4.26 13.32
C MET A 86 -30.74 -3.62 12.77
N GLU A 87 -31.06 -3.83 11.49
CA GLU A 87 -32.33 -3.39 10.89
C GLU A 87 -33.54 -4.10 11.50
N ALA A 88 -33.39 -5.39 11.85
CA ALA A 88 -34.42 -6.16 12.53
C ALA A 88 -34.66 -5.71 13.98
N ARG A 89 -33.73 -4.93 14.57
CA ARG A 89 -33.85 -4.40 15.94
C ARG A 89 -34.59 -3.05 15.93
N GLU A 90 -35.39 -2.80 16.96
CA GLU A 90 -36.10 -1.52 17.15
C GLU A 90 -35.19 -0.41 17.71
N LEU A 91 -34.05 -0.14 17.06
CA LEU A 91 -33.14 0.95 17.42
C LEU A 91 -33.63 2.29 16.82
N LYS A 92 -33.26 3.44 17.43
CA LYS A 92 -33.54 4.77 16.85
C LYS A 92 -32.66 5.05 15.65
N ILE A 93 -31.46 4.47 15.62
CA ILE A 93 -30.59 4.49 14.44
C ILE A 93 -31.25 3.66 13.34
N LYS A 94 -31.42 4.24 12.16
CA LYS A 94 -31.98 3.57 10.98
C LYS A 94 -31.06 3.60 9.76
N ASP A 95 -30.00 4.41 9.83
CA ASP A 95 -29.00 4.55 8.78
C ASP A 95 -27.72 3.79 9.17
N TYR A 96 -27.36 2.81 8.34
CA TYR A 96 -26.22 1.92 8.51
C TYR A 96 -25.16 2.08 7.41
N ASP A 97 -25.24 3.13 6.60
CA ASP A 97 -24.28 3.44 5.54
C ASP A 97 -22.86 3.65 6.09
N TRP A 98 -22.70 3.95 7.38
CA TRP A 98 -21.39 4.05 8.02
C TRP A 98 -20.63 2.72 8.02
N VAL A 99 -21.32 1.57 8.05
CA VAL A 99 -20.70 0.25 7.99
C VAL A 99 -20.16 0.01 6.58
N THR A 100 -20.99 0.23 5.56
CA THR A 100 -20.64 0.01 4.16
C THR A 100 -19.57 0.98 3.70
N ASN A 101 -19.71 2.28 4.00
CA ASN A 101 -18.70 3.29 3.70
C ASN A 101 -17.37 3.01 4.42
N GLY A 102 -17.42 2.55 5.67
CA GLY A 102 -16.23 2.15 6.43
C GLY A 102 -15.51 0.96 5.79
N ALA A 103 -16.26 -0.07 5.38
CA ALA A 103 -15.71 -1.23 4.70
C ALA A 103 -15.09 -0.88 3.34
N GLU A 104 -15.79 -0.08 2.53
CA GLU A 104 -15.24 0.39 1.25
C GLU A 104 -13.96 1.20 1.42
N ARG A 105 -13.91 2.05 2.46
CA ARG A 105 -12.71 2.79 2.82
C ARG A 105 -11.57 1.84 3.17
N LEU A 106 -11.83 0.88 4.05
CA LEU A 106 -10.85 -0.12 4.47
C LEU A 106 -10.24 -0.83 3.26
N PHE A 107 -11.08 -1.36 2.35
CA PHE A 107 -10.60 -2.10 1.17
C PHE A 107 -9.74 -1.25 0.24
N ARG A 108 -10.15 0.00 -0.02
CA ARG A 108 -9.38 0.91 -0.88
C ARG A 108 -8.03 1.22 -0.24
N SER A 109 -8.04 1.56 1.04
CA SER A 109 -6.83 1.91 1.80
C SER A 109 -5.88 0.71 1.94
N ARG A 110 -6.40 -0.51 2.13
CA ARG A 110 -5.63 -1.76 2.16
C ARG A 110 -4.89 -2.03 0.86
N ARG A 111 -5.54 -1.80 -0.29
CA ARG A 111 -4.89 -1.90 -1.60
C ARG A 111 -3.78 -0.86 -1.74
N ILE A 112 -4.04 0.39 -1.38
CA ILE A 112 -3.05 1.47 -1.45
C ILE A 112 -1.81 1.14 -0.62
N ILE A 113 -1.97 0.78 0.66
CA ILE A 113 -0.83 0.45 1.52
C ILE A 113 -0.09 -0.81 1.03
N SER A 114 -0.80 -1.83 0.51
CA SER A 114 -0.15 -3.01 -0.08
C SER A 114 0.81 -2.62 -1.20
N TYR A 115 0.34 -1.86 -2.19
CA TYR A 115 1.16 -1.47 -3.35
C TYR A 115 2.21 -0.39 -3.04
N SER A 116 2.10 0.30 -1.90
CA SER A 116 3.13 1.25 -1.46
C SER A 116 4.46 0.57 -1.12
N TYR A 117 4.47 -0.69 -0.64
CA TYR A 117 5.70 -1.43 -0.32
C TYR A 117 6.54 -1.83 -1.55
N PRO A 118 5.98 -2.48 -2.60
CA PRO A 118 6.77 -2.75 -3.80
C PRO A 118 7.22 -1.45 -4.48
N PHE A 119 6.42 -0.38 -4.44
CA PHE A 119 6.86 0.94 -4.89
C PHE A 119 8.09 1.43 -4.12
N ALA A 120 8.07 1.42 -2.78
CA ALA A 120 9.21 1.84 -1.97
C ALA A 120 10.48 1.00 -2.25
N TYR A 121 10.30 -0.32 -2.42
CA TYR A 121 11.39 -1.23 -2.78
C TYR A 121 12.09 -0.79 -4.08
N TYR A 122 11.33 -0.47 -5.13
CA TYR A 122 11.91 -0.06 -6.40
C TYR A 122 12.37 1.40 -6.41
N MET A 123 11.55 2.33 -5.91
CA MET A 123 11.85 3.77 -5.96
C MET A 123 13.11 4.10 -5.18
N PHE A 124 13.20 3.66 -3.92
CA PHE A 124 14.33 3.98 -3.07
C PHE A 124 15.50 3.00 -3.24
N SER A 125 15.47 2.17 -4.29
CA SER A 125 16.61 1.34 -4.65
C SER A 125 17.76 2.18 -5.17
N GLY A 126 18.98 1.66 -5.03
CA GLY A 126 20.19 2.29 -5.53
C GLY A 126 20.23 2.49 -7.04
N THR A 127 19.31 1.89 -7.81
CA THR A 127 19.38 1.78 -9.27
C THR A 127 18.44 2.73 -10.00
N PHE A 128 17.22 2.96 -9.49
CA PHE A 128 16.22 3.78 -10.20
C PHE A 128 16.47 5.29 -10.05
N LEU A 129 17.04 5.71 -8.92
CA LEU A 129 17.23 7.12 -8.54
C LEU A 129 18.70 7.52 -8.37
N SER A 130 19.67 6.76 -8.89
CA SER A 130 21.10 7.06 -8.71
C SER A 130 21.58 8.31 -9.43
N GLY A 131 20.92 8.70 -10.52
CA GLY A 131 21.27 9.90 -11.30
C GLY A 131 20.45 11.15 -10.97
N GLU A 132 19.28 10.99 -10.33
CA GLU A 132 18.28 12.06 -10.17
C GLU A 132 18.33 12.75 -8.80
N MET A 133 18.86 12.08 -7.77
CA MET A 133 18.94 12.63 -6.41
C MET A 133 20.16 12.14 -5.65
N THR A 134 20.66 12.96 -4.73
CA THR A 134 21.75 12.57 -3.82
C THR A 134 21.30 11.47 -2.86
N LYS A 135 22.27 10.74 -2.28
CA LYS A 135 22.00 9.71 -1.28
C LYS A 135 21.24 10.27 -0.06
N GLU A 136 21.58 11.49 0.35
CA GLU A 136 20.96 12.17 1.49
C GLU A 136 19.49 12.50 1.21
N GLU A 137 19.21 13.14 0.07
CA GLU A 137 17.84 13.45 -0.35
C GLU A 137 16.99 12.19 -0.47
N ARG A 138 17.56 11.10 -1.03
CA ARG A 138 16.86 9.81 -1.11
C ARG A 138 16.50 9.28 0.28
N ASN A 139 17.42 9.36 1.24
CA ASN A 139 17.17 8.88 2.60
C ASN A 139 16.05 9.70 3.28
N ILE A 140 16.10 11.04 3.16
CA ILE A 140 15.07 11.93 3.68
C ILE A 140 13.71 11.60 3.07
N LYS A 141 13.63 11.44 1.74
CA LYS A 141 12.38 11.12 1.05
C LYS A 141 11.86 9.72 1.41
N GLN A 142 12.76 8.75 1.56
CA GLN A 142 12.40 7.41 1.99
C GLN A 142 11.82 7.40 3.41
N ASN A 143 12.47 8.05 4.38
CA ASN A 143 11.99 8.10 5.76
C ASN A 143 10.61 8.75 5.84
N LEU A 144 10.42 9.88 5.14
CA LEU A 144 9.14 10.57 5.12
C LEU A 144 8.04 9.72 4.45
N PHE A 145 8.37 9.00 3.38
CA PHE A 145 7.44 8.05 2.77
C PHE A 145 7.04 6.93 3.73
N GLU A 146 8.01 6.33 4.42
CA GLU A 146 7.80 5.25 5.38
C GLU A 146 7.01 5.72 6.62
N ASP A 147 7.19 6.97 7.04
CA ASP A 147 6.36 7.60 8.09
C ASP A 147 4.89 7.73 7.65
N HIS A 148 4.63 8.09 6.39
CA HIS A 148 3.27 8.12 5.85
C HIS A 148 2.68 6.71 5.78
N GLN A 149 3.47 5.70 5.38
CA GLN A 149 3.03 4.30 5.39
C GLN A 149 2.63 3.85 6.80
N GLN A 150 3.47 4.12 7.81
CA GLN A 150 3.22 3.69 9.18
C GLN A 150 1.98 4.36 9.77
N GLN A 151 1.78 5.65 9.52
CA GLN A 151 0.58 6.38 9.96
C GLN A 151 -0.68 5.81 9.31
N LEU A 152 -0.64 5.55 8.00
CA LEU A 152 -1.74 4.97 7.27
C LEU A 152 -2.07 3.55 7.76
N GLU A 153 -1.06 2.69 7.88
CA GLU A 153 -1.16 1.31 8.38
C GLU A 153 -1.85 1.29 9.76
N GLY A 154 -1.41 2.12 10.71
CA GLY A 154 -1.99 2.18 12.04
C GLY A 154 -3.47 2.57 12.07
N HIS A 155 -3.93 3.43 11.16
CA HIS A 155 -5.35 3.80 11.06
C HIS A 155 -6.18 2.76 10.33
N ILE A 156 -5.60 2.11 9.31
CA ILE A 156 -6.23 0.99 8.61
C ILE A 156 -6.51 -0.15 9.60
N GLU A 157 -5.53 -0.56 10.42
CA GLU A 157 -5.76 -1.67 11.36
C GLU A 157 -6.79 -1.32 12.45
N LYS A 158 -6.79 -0.08 12.94
CA LYS A 158 -7.83 0.38 13.87
C LYS A 158 -9.22 0.34 13.22
N LEU A 159 -9.34 0.78 11.97
CA LEU A 159 -10.60 0.74 11.24
C LEU A 159 -11.09 -0.71 11.05
N SER A 160 -10.19 -1.63 10.69
CA SER A 160 -10.50 -3.07 10.58
C SER A 160 -11.04 -3.60 11.90
N LEU A 161 -10.36 -3.32 13.01
CA LEU A 161 -10.75 -3.76 14.34
C LEU A 161 -12.18 -3.32 14.70
N PHE A 162 -12.52 -2.06 14.49
CA PHE A 162 -13.87 -1.56 14.79
C PHE A 162 -14.96 -2.16 13.88
N LEU A 163 -14.65 -2.45 12.62
CA LEU A 163 -15.59 -3.12 11.71
C LEU A 163 -15.80 -4.60 12.09
N GLU A 164 -14.79 -5.24 12.67
CA GLU A 164 -14.86 -6.62 13.14
C GLU A 164 -15.67 -6.77 14.44
N GLU A 165 -15.80 -5.73 15.25
CA GLU A 165 -16.56 -5.76 16.51
C GLU A 165 -18.01 -6.26 16.34
N PRO A 166 -18.57 -7.02 17.31
CA PRO A 166 -19.94 -7.53 17.27
C PRO A 166 -20.96 -6.43 17.62
N PHE A 167 -20.93 -5.31 16.90
CA PHE A 167 -21.77 -4.16 17.19
C PHE A 167 -23.26 -4.42 16.94
N ASP A 168 -23.59 -5.46 16.19
CA ASP A 168 -24.97 -5.94 16.02
C ASP A 168 -25.57 -6.57 17.28
N ASP A 169 -24.74 -6.92 18.27
CA ASP A 169 -25.15 -7.42 19.60
C ASP A 169 -25.10 -6.33 20.69
N TYR A 170 -24.58 -5.14 20.38
CA TYR A 170 -24.40 -4.06 21.37
C TYR A 170 -25.69 -3.33 21.70
N LEU A 171 -25.76 -2.75 22.90
CA LEU A 171 -26.77 -1.75 23.24
C LEU A 171 -26.58 -0.46 22.42
N GLU A 172 -27.67 0.28 22.23
CA GLU A 172 -27.74 1.43 21.32
C GLU A 172 -26.66 2.50 21.57
N GLU A 173 -26.35 2.79 22.84
CA GLU A 173 -25.29 3.73 23.22
C GLU A 173 -23.92 3.33 22.65
N LYS A 174 -23.55 2.07 22.83
CA LYS A 174 -22.28 1.55 22.32
C LYS A 174 -22.26 1.46 20.79
N VAL A 175 -23.40 1.18 20.14
CA VAL A 175 -23.52 1.25 18.67
C VAL A 175 -23.22 2.66 18.17
N MET A 176 -23.70 3.71 18.87
CA MET A 176 -23.41 5.10 18.51
C MET A 176 -21.93 5.45 18.65
N GLU A 177 -21.27 4.95 19.70
CA GLU A 177 -19.82 5.10 19.88
C GLU A 177 -19.05 4.43 18.74
N THR A 178 -19.34 3.16 18.44
CA THR A 178 -18.71 2.41 17.35
C THR A 178 -18.92 3.11 16.00
N ARG A 179 -20.14 3.60 15.73
CA ARG A 179 -20.45 4.40 14.53
C ARG A 179 -19.56 5.64 14.43
N MET A 180 -19.41 6.39 15.51
CA MET A 180 -18.59 7.59 15.53
C MET A 180 -17.11 7.27 15.28
N GLN A 181 -16.59 6.19 15.87
CA GLN A 181 -15.22 5.73 15.64
C GLN A 181 -14.99 5.34 14.18
N ILE A 182 -15.89 4.55 13.59
CA ILE A 182 -15.75 4.11 12.19
C ILE A 182 -15.81 5.30 11.23
N ILE A 183 -16.73 6.25 11.42
CA ILE A 183 -16.81 7.46 10.59
C ILE A 183 -15.51 8.28 10.71
N THR A 184 -15.01 8.45 11.92
CA THR A 184 -13.79 9.25 12.18
C THR A 184 -12.57 8.59 11.57
N LEU A 185 -12.35 7.31 11.85
CA LEU A 185 -11.24 6.53 11.30
C LEU A 185 -11.31 6.46 9.77
N SER A 186 -12.51 6.32 9.20
CA SER A 186 -12.68 6.31 7.73
C SER A 186 -12.23 7.63 7.10
N LYS A 187 -12.60 8.77 7.70
CA LYS A 187 -12.19 10.09 7.24
C LYS A 187 -10.68 10.30 7.38
N ILE A 188 -10.09 9.93 8.51
CA ILE A 188 -8.65 10.06 8.73
C ILE A 188 -7.88 9.18 7.74
N THR A 189 -8.32 7.93 7.57
CA THR A 189 -7.69 6.99 6.63
C THR A 189 -7.75 7.52 5.18
N ASP A 190 -8.87 8.14 4.78
CA ASP A 190 -8.99 8.79 3.47
C ASP A 190 -7.96 9.92 3.27
N VAL A 191 -7.82 10.78 4.28
CA VAL A 191 -6.85 11.87 4.26
C VAL A 191 -5.42 11.33 4.20
N LEU A 192 -5.09 10.29 4.97
CA LEU A 192 -3.76 9.68 4.95
C LEU A 192 -3.45 9.01 3.61
N CYS A 193 -4.43 8.37 2.97
CA CYS A 193 -4.29 7.89 1.61
C CYS A 193 -3.98 9.04 0.64
N LYS A 194 -4.75 10.14 0.71
CA LYS A 194 -4.51 11.31 -0.13
C LYS A 194 -3.09 11.87 0.09
N ASN A 195 -2.67 12.04 1.34
CA ASN A 195 -1.36 12.58 1.66
C ASN A 195 -0.23 11.69 1.11
N LEU A 196 -0.35 10.37 1.22
CA LEU A 196 0.62 9.44 0.63
C LEU A 196 0.68 9.60 -0.90
N TYR A 197 -0.47 9.73 -1.58
CA TYR A 197 -0.51 9.97 -3.02
C TYR A 197 0.11 11.31 -3.42
N ASP A 198 -0.28 12.39 -2.74
CA ASP A 198 0.20 13.73 -3.01
C ASP A 198 1.73 13.81 -2.79
N TYR A 199 2.24 13.10 -1.78
CA TYR A 199 3.68 12.99 -1.53
C TYR A 199 4.40 12.26 -2.68
N ILE A 200 3.84 11.15 -3.17
CA ILE A 200 4.39 10.43 -4.31
C ILE A 200 4.44 11.32 -5.55
N ASP A 201 3.32 11.98 -5.88
CA ASP A 201 3.21 12.79 -7.09
C ASP A 201 4.18 13.98 -7.06
N ASN A 202 4.11 14.77 -5.99
CA ASN A 202 4.79 16.06 -5.92
C ASN A 202 6.23 15.97 -5.43
N GLU A 203 6.54 15.03 -4.53
CA GLU A 203 7.87 14.96 -3.91
C GLU A 203 8.73 13.85 -4.52
N ILE A 204 8.14 12.74 -4.95
CA ILE A 204 8.92 11.62 -5.50
C ILE A 204 8.98 11.70 -7.03
N LEU A 205 7.83 11.76 -7.70
CA LEU A 205 7.74 11.62 -9.16
C LEU A 205 8.07 12.92 -9.91
N LEU A 206 7.68 14.09 -9.39
CA LEU A 206 8.00 15.38 -10.02
C LEU A 206 9.50 15.61 -10.25
N HIS A 207 10.34 15.00 -9.40
CA HIS A 207 11.79 15.14 -9.45
C HIS A 207 12.45 14.14 -10.42
N LEU A 208 11.69 13.25 -11.05
CA LEU A 208 12.19 12.34 -12.07
C LEU A 208 12.25 13.05 -13.43
N GLY A 209 13.38 12.95 -14.13
CA GLY A 209 13.50 13.40 -15.53
C GLY A 209 12.53 12.72 -16.51
N THR A 210 11.89 11.60 -16.11
CA THR A 210 10.80 10.95 -16.84
C THR A 210 9.43 11.39 -16.32
N THR A 211 8.56 11.85 -17.22
CA THR A 211 7.17 12.21 -16.92
C THR A 211 6.31 10.98 -16.60
N ILE A 212 6.32 10.55 -15.34
CA ILE A 212 5.39 9.53 -14.82
C ILE A 212 4.14 10.26 -14.34
N ASN A 213 3.09 10.30 -15.16
CA ASN A 213 1.80 10.86 -14.75
C ASN A 213 0.97 9.81 -14.02
N ILE A 214 0.67 10.07 -12.75
CA ILE A 214 -0.30 9.30 -11.98
C ILE A 214 -1.66 10.02 -11.96
N VAL A 215 -2.74 9.26 -12.18
CA VAL A 215 -4.13 9.67 -11.91
C VAL A 215 -4.25 10.21 -10.47
N PRO A 216 -4.83 11.41 -10.29
CA PRO A 216 -5.03 12.01 -8.98
C PRO A 216 -5.85 11.12 -8.04
N TYR A 217 -5.60 11.26 -6.74
CA TYR A 217 -6.39 10.59 -5.71
C TYR A 217 -7.88 11.00 -5.73
N ARG A 218 -8.76 10.06 -5.39
CA ARG A 218 -10.22 10.20 -5.40
C ARG A 218 -10.75 9.42 -4.22
N SER A 219 -11.36 10.13 -3.28
CA SER A 219 -11.89 9.56 -2.04
C SER A 219 -12.90 8.43 -2.29
N MET A 220 -13.75 8.58 -3.30
CA MET A 220 -14.76 7.57 -3.67
C MET A 220 -14.26 6.50 -4.66
N GLY A 221 -12.97 6.51 -5.03
CA GLY A 221 -12.43 5.69 -6.11
C GLY A 221 -12.84 6.18 -7.51
N ALA A 222 -12.52 5.39 -8.54
CA ALA A 222 -13.11 5.54 -9.86
C ALA A 222 -14.49 4.87 -9.86
N ASP A 223 -15.49 5.48 -10.52
CA ASP A 223 -16.82 4.90 -10.68
C ASP A 223 -16.72 3.45 -11.20
N LYS A 224 -16.92 2.49 -10.30
CA LYS A 224 -16.90 1.03 -10.53
C LYS A 224 -15.72 0.53 -11.40
N ALA A 225 -14.59 0.25 -10.76
CA ALA A 225 -13.69 -0.76 -11.30
C ALA A 225 -14.43 -2.11 -11.29
N VAL A 226 -14.87 -2.57 -12.47
CA VAL A 226 -15.36 -3.94 -12.68
C VAL A 226 -14.31 -4.89 -12.09
N GLU A 227 -14.78 -5.80 -11.22
CA GLU A 227 -13.98 -6.80 -10.54
C GLU A 227 -13.00 -7.45 -11.53
N LEU A 228 -11.71 -7.31 -11.26
CA LEU A 228 -10.71 -8.19 -11.84
C LEU A 228 -10.68 -9.41 -10.94
N ASP A 229 -11.38 -10.46 -11.37
CA ASP A 229 -11.19 -11.81 -10.83
C ASP A 229 -9.71 -12.17 -10.98
N LEU A 230 -9.06 -12.43 -9.84
CA LEU A 230 -7.71 -13.02 -9.75
C LEU A 230 -7.85 -14.51 -9.46
#